data_AF-A0A1C4ERL4-F1
#
_entry.id   AF-A0A1C4ERL4-F1
#
_cell.length_a   1.000
_cell.length_b   1.000
_cell.length_c   1.000
_cell.angle_alpha   90.00
_cell.angle_beta   90.00
_cell.angle_gamma   90.00
#
_symmetry.space_group_name_H-M   'P 1'
#
loop_
_entity.id
_entity.type
_entity.pdbx_description
1 polymer ?
#
loop_
_entity_poly.entity_id
_entity_poly.type
_entity_poly.pdbx_seq_one_letter_code
_entity_poly.pdbx_strand_id
1 'polypeptide(L)'
;MNMRTFYVYDKQTGRYLENVIIFPSYDTKTDNDGNVIEWIPVYKNIPENSTEIPLPQPNWKPVWDGEKWIETITEEELEEMNKPQPHKPSEIEKLNALITEMKNKQQVTEQENAALLLMVAERDLMNQHRDEQQAVMLFALAEKEVL
;
A
#
# COMPACT_ATOMS: atom_id res chain seq x y z
N MET A 1 -14.17 31.68 21.13
CA MET A 1 -14.10 32.47 19.89
C MET A 1 -15.09 31.87 18.90
N ASN A 2 -16.01 32.66 18.35
CA ASN A 2 -17.00 32.17 17.40
C ASN A 2 -16.35 32.17 16.00
N MET A 3 -16.06 30.99 15.45
CA MET A 3 -15.48 30.84 14.11
C MET A 3 -16.58 30.54 13.11
N ARG A 4 -16.44 31.01 11.87
CA ARG A 4 -17.39 30.69 10.79
C ARG A 4 -16.72 29.86 9.73
N THR A 5 -17.45 28.88 9.22
CA THR A 5 -17.03 28.04 8.09
C THR A 5 -17.76 28.50 6.85
N PHE A 6 -17.00 28.73 5.79
CA PHE A 6 -17.50 29.08 4.47
C PHE A 6 -17.13 27.95 3.51
N TYR A 7 -18.12 27.51 2.73
CA TYR A 7 -17.98 26.47 1.73
C TYR A 7 -17.75 27.13 0.37
N VAL A 8 -16.56 26.98 -0.18
CA VAL A 8 -16.13 27.63 -1.42
C VAL A 8 -16.52 26.77 -2.61
N TYR A 9 -17.07 27.39 -3.65
CA TYR A 9 -17.45 26.73 -4.89
C TYR A 9 -16.79 27.37 -6.12
N ASP A 10 -16.61 26.59 -7.18
CA ASP A 10 -16.13 27.07 -8.46
C ASP A 10 -17.20 27.97 -9.13
N LYS A 11 -16.84 29.20 -9.51
CA LYS A 11 -17.81 30.18 -10.08
C LYS A 11 -18.40 29.74 -11.43
N GLN A 12 -17.72 28.87 -12.18
CA GLN A 12 -18.16 28.44 -13.52
C GLN A 12 -19.05 27.19 -13.44
N THR A 13 -18.70 26.26 -12.56
CA THR A 13 -19.31 24.93 -12.49
C THR A 13 -20.15 24.71 -11.24
N GLY A 14 -20.08 25.60 -10.26
CA GLY A 14 -20.72 25.47 -8.96
C GLY A 14 -20.10 24.39 -8.06
N ARG A 15 -19.08 23.66 -8.52
CA ARG A 15 -18.53 22.52 -7.77
C ARG A 15 -17.88 22.97 -6.47
N TYR A 16 -18.14 22.24 -5.40
CA TYR A 16 -17.43 22.44 -4.15
C TYR A 16 -15.92 22.28 -4.33
N LEU A 17 -15.16 23.20 -3.74
CA LEU A 17 -13.70 23.23 -3.77
C LEU A 17 -13.13 22.91 -2.39
N GLU A 18 -13.43 23.74 -1.40
CA GLU A 18 -12.84 23.65 -0.08
C GLU A 18 -13.66 24.35 1.01
N ASN A 19 -13.30 24.09 2.27
CA ASN A 19 -13.82 24.80 3.43
C ASN A 19 -12.81 25.84 3.89
N VAL A 20 -13.26 27.08 4.03
CA VAL A 20 -12.46 28.16 4.60
C VAL A 20 -13.02 28.51 5.97
N ILE A 21 -12.15 28.43 6.99
CA ILE A 21 -12.50 28.81 8.37
C ILE A 21 -12.00 30.23 8.60
N ILE A 22 -12.91 31.14 8.97
CA ILE A 22 -12.60 32.53 9.23
C ILE A 22 -12.80 32.83 10.71
N PHE A 23 -11.72 33.27 11.34
CA PHE A 23 -11.74 33.78 12.70
C PHE A 23 -12.15 35.26 12.70
N PRO A 24 -12.99 35.69 13.64
CA PRO A 24 -13.38 37.08 13.73
C PRO A 24 -12.19 37.93 14.18
N SER A 25 -11.99 39.05 13.51
CA SER A 25 -11.35 40.21 14.10
C SER A 25 -12.35 40.94 14.99
N TYR A 26 -11.89 41.87 15.82
CA TYR A 26 -12.78 42.67 16.66
C TYR A 26 -12.60 44.14 16.32
N ASP A 27 -13.71 44.83 16.11
CA ASP A 27 -13.77 46.28 16.00
C ASP A 27 -14.36 46.86 17.29
N THR A 28 -14.01 48.10 17.60
CA THR A 28 -14.45 48.76 18.84
C THR A 28 -15.53 49.78 18.54
N LYS A 29 -16.66 49.64 19.21
CA LYS A 29 -17.67 50.71 19.28
C LYS A 29 -17.34 51.61 20.45
N THR A 30 -17.29 52.92 20.22
CA THR A 30 -17.04 53.92 21.25
C THR A 30 -18.29 54.75 21.55
N ASP A 31 -18.39 55.26 22.78
CA ASP A 31 -19.35 56.32 23.12
C ASP A 31 -18.88 57.69 22.60
N ASN A 32 -19.66 58.75 22.88
CA ASN A 32 -19.34 60.13 22.49
C ASN A 32 -18.08 60.69 23.17
N ASP A 33 -17.64 60.08 24.28
CA ASP A 33 -16.47 60.47 25.05
C ASP A 33 -15.21 59.68 24.63
N GLY A 34 -15.35 58.77 23.65
CA GLY A 34 -14.27 57.95 23.12
C GLY A 34 -13.97 56.68 23.92
N ASN A 35 -14.79 56.32 24.91
CA ASN A 35 -14.62 55.07 25.66
C ASN A 35 -15.15 53.89 24.85
N VAL A 36 -14.40 52.78 24.83
CA VAL A 36 -14.84 51.54 24.19
C VAL A 36 -15.99 50.93 25.00
N ILE A 37 -17.17 50.86 24.39
CA ILE A 37 -18.38 50.31 25.01
C ILE A 37 -18.67 48.88 24.54
N GLU A 38 -18.18 48.47 23.38
CA GLU A 38 -18.47 47.14 22.83
C GLU A 38 -17.38 46.69 21.85
N TRP A 39 -17.04 45.40 21.88
CA TRP A 39 -16.17 44.75 20.91
C TRP A 39 -17.01 43.92 19.94
N ILE A 40 -17.11 44.37 18.69
CA ILE A 40 -17.96 43.77 17.66
C ILE A 40 -17.12 42.80 16.82
N PRO A 41 -17.50 41.52 16.71
CA PRO A 41 -16.80 40.58 15.85
C PRO A 41 -17.02 40.92 14.37
N VAL A 42 -15.94 41.09 13.62
CA VAL A 42 -15.90 41.38 12.18
C VAL A 42 -15.13 40.29 11.46
N TYR A 43 -15.77 39.60 10.53
CA TYR A 43 -15.15 38.58 9.67
C TYR A 43 -14.65 39.24 8.39
N LYS A 44 -13.33 39.27 8.20
CA LYS A 44 -12.67 39.86 7.02
C LYS A 44 -12.17 38.75 6.09
N ASN A 45 -11.96 39.09 4.82
CA ASN A 45 -11.43 38.18 3.79
C ASN A 45 -12.34 36.97 3.47
N ILE A 46 -13.66 37.17 3.49
CA ILE A 46 -14.62 36.15 3.03
C ILE A 46 -14.51 36.04 1.50
N PRO A 47 -14.24 34.84 0.94
CA PRO A 47 -14.24 34.65 -0.51
C PRO A 47 -15.61 34.95 -1.12
N GLU A 48 -15.64 35.62 -2.27
CA GLU A 48 -16.90 35.96 -2.96
C GLU A 48 -17.69 34.73 -3.43
N ASN A 49 -16.98 33.66 -3.77
CA ASN A 49 -17.53 32.39 -4.22
C ASN A 49 -17.71 31.41 -3.06
N SER A 50 -18.26 31.89 -1.94
CA SER A 50 -18.47 31.07 -0.77
C SER A 50 -19.86 31.26 -0.17
N THR A 51 -20.31 30.24 0.54
CA THR A 51 -21.60 30.21 1.24
C THR A 51 -21.43 29.70 2.66
N GLU A 52 -22.25 30.17 3.60
CA GLU A 52 -22.31 29.61 4.97
C GLU A 52 -23.21 28.36 5.02
N ILE A 53 -23.85 27.98 3.90
CA ILE A 53 -24.77 26.85 3.84
C ILE A 53 -23.97 25.54 3.83
N PRO A 54 -24.20 24.65 4.80
CA PRO A 54 -23.45 23.40 4.92
C PRO A 54 -23.75 22.46 3.76
N LEU A 55 -22.75 21.65 3.41
CA LEU A 55 -22.87 20.61 2.41
C LEU A 55 -23.92 19.56 2.84
N PRO A 56 -24.73 19.03 1.90
CA PRO A 56 -25.68 17.98 2.17
C PRO A 56 -24.93 16.72 2.59
N GLN A 57 -25.57 15.92 3.44
CA GLN A 57 -25.07 14.60 3.81
C GLN A 57 -26.00 13.56 3.19
N PRO A 58 -25.49 12.64 2.36
CA PRO A 58 -24.08 12.41 2.01
C PRO A 58 -23.51 13.41 0.98
N ASN A 59 -22.24 13.79 1.17
CA ASN A 59 -21.59 14.84 0.38
C ASN A 59 -20.84 14.29 -0.86
N TRP A 60 -21.57 13.78 -1.86
CA TRP A 60 -20.94 13.25 -3.09
C TRP A 60 -21.00 14.27 -4.24
N LYS A 61 -19.84 14.89 -4.53
CA LYS A 61 -19.66 15.90 -5.59
C LYS A 61 -20.78 16.97 -5.58
N PRO A 62 -20.94 17.71 -4.48
CA PRO A 62 -21.99 18.72 -4.37
C PRO A 62 -21.70 19.87 -5.36
N VAL A 63 -22.77 20.40 -5.95
CA VAL A 63 -22.73 21.58 -6.82
C VAL A 63 -23.65 22.66 -6.23
N TRP A 64 -23.19 23.90 -6.23
CA TRP A 64 -23.93 25.06 -5.77
C TRP A 64 -24.84 25.57 -6.89
N ASP A 65 -26.16 25.61 -6.66
CA ASP A 65 -27.14 26.12 -7.63
C ASP A 65 -27.40 27.63 -7.51
N GLY A 66 -26.79 28.31 -6.52
CA GLY A 66 -27.02 29.71 -6.20
C GLY A 66 -27.79 29.91 -4.88
N GLU A 67 -28.62 28.94 -4.49
CA GLU A 67 -29.43 28.96 -3.27
C GLU A 67 -29.07 27.81 -2.33
N LYS A 68 -28.76 26.63 -2.87
CA LYS A 68 -28.45 25.42 -2.12
C LYS A 68 -27.45 24.53 -2.84
N TRP A 69 -26.91 23.58 -2.08
CA TRP A 69 -26.11 22.50 -2.61
C TRP A 69 -27.00 21.39 -3.16
N ILE A 70 -26.76 21.00 -4.40
CA ILE A 70 -27.37 19.86 -5.06
C ILE A 70 -26.37 18.72 -5.18
N GLU A 71 -26.82 17.49 -4.93
CA GLU A 71 -26.04 16.28 -5.19
C GLU A 71 -26.16 15.95 -6.69
N THR A 72 -25.02 15.81 -7.38
CA THR A 72 -24.99 15.52 -8.82
C THR A 72 -24.34 14.18 -9.15
N ILE A 73 -24.14 13.30 -8.16
CA ILE A 73 -23.65 11.95 -8.45
C ILE A 73 -24.75 11.17 -9.18
N THR A 74 -24.42 10.61 -10.33
CA THR A 74 -25.29 9.68 -11.06
C THR A 74 -25.07 8.26 -10.52
N GLU A 75 -26.11 7.43 -10.52
CA GLU A 75 -26.04 6.03 -10.08
C GLU A 75 -24.88 5.28 -10.75
N GLU A 76 -24.59 5.57 -12.02
CA GLU A 76 -23.46 5.01 -12.77
C GLU A 76 -22.08 5.34 -12.17
N GLU A 77 -21.88 6.55 -11.62
CA GLU A 77 -20.61 6.89 -10.97
C GLU A 77 -20.49 6.24 -9.58
N LEU A 78 -21.62 6.02 -8.90
CA LEU A 78 -21.67 5.30 -7.63
C LEU A 78 -21.38 3.80 -7.82
N GLU A 79 -21.89 3.20 -8.90
CA GLU A 79 -21.63 1.82 -9.29
C GLU A 79 -20.15 1.59 -9.65
N GLU A 80 -19.50 2.50 -10.39
CA GLU A 80 -18.07 2.42 -10.71
C GLU A 80 -17.19 2.51 -9.45
N MET A 81 -17.55 3.35 -8.47
CA MET A 81 -16.84 3.42 -7.19
C MET A 81 -17.04 2.17 -6.32
N ASN A 82 -18.14 1.44 -6.51
CA ASN A 82 -18.44 0.20 -5.80
C ASN A 82 -17.93 -1.06 -6.50
N LYS A 83 -17.32 -0.95 -7.69
CA LYS A 83 -16.69 -2.10 -8.33
C LYS A 83 -15.51 -2.56 -7.48
N PRO A 84 -15.44 -3.85 -7.10
CA PRO A 84 -14.30 -4.37 -6.37
C PRO A 84 -13.05 -4.17 -7.23
N GLN A 85 -12.09 -3.40 -6.71
CA GLN A 85 -10.80 -3.25 -7.38
C GLN A 85 -10.17 -4.64 -7.54
N PRO A 86 -9.53 -4.94 -8.69
CA PRO A 86 -8.84 -6.20 -8.86
C PRO A 86 -7.81 -6.38 -7.73
N HIS A 87 -7.91 -7.48 -6.99
CA HIS A 87 -7.07 -7.77 -5.83
C HIS A 87 -5.60 -7.71 -6.26
N LYS A 88 -4.92 -6.62 -5.90
CA LYS A 88 -3.48 -6.49 -6.10
C LYS A 88 -2.84 -7.31 -4.99
N PRO A 89 -2.05 -8.36 -5.32
CA PRO A 89 -1.42 -9.18 -4.30
C PRO A 89 -0.65 -8.29 -3.34
N SER A 90 -0.99 -8.38 -2.07
CA SER A 90 -0.31 -7.70 -0.98
C SER A 90 1.18 -8.06 -0.98
N GLU A 91 1.99 -7.22 -0.35
CA GLU A 91 3.42 -7.50 -0.20
C GLU A 91 3.67 -8.84 0.51
N ILE A 92 2.77 -9.21 1.44
CA ILE A 92 2.78 -10.49 2.15
C ILE A 92 2.50 -11.66 1.22
N GLU A 93 1.51 -11.56 0.33
CA GLU A 93 1.21 -12.62 -0.66
C GLU A 93 2.37 -12.81 -1.64
N LYS A 94 3.01 -11.73 -2.08
CA LYS A 94 4.22 -11.81 -2.92
C LYS A 94 5.39 -12.45 -2.18
N LEU A 95 5.58 -12.09 -0.91
CA LEU A 95 6.65 -12.65 -0.09
C LEU A 95 6.45 -14.15 0.14
N ASN A 96 5.21 -14.58 0.42
CA ASN A 96 4.88 -16.00 0.58
C ASN A 96 5.11 -16.81 -0.70
N ALA A 97 4.81 -16.25 -1.86
CA ALA A 97 5.09 -16.89 -3.15
C ALA A 97 6.61 -17.09 -3.33
N LEU A 98 7.42 -16.08 -3.05
CA LEU A 98 8.88 -16.16 -3.13
C LEU A 98 9.46 -17.17 -2.13
N ILE A 99 8.97 -17.19 -0.89
CA ILE A 99 9.38 -18.17 0.13
C ILE A 99 9.09 -19.60 -0.35
N THR A 100 7.92 -19.81 -0.96
CA THR A 100 7.51 -21.12 -1.49
C THR A 100 8.42 -21.55 -2.63
N GLU A 101 8.74 -20.64 -3.56
CA GLU A 101 9.64 -20.92 -4.67
C GLU A 101 11.06 -21.25 -4.18
N MET A 102 11.59 -20.49 -3.22
CA MET A 102 12.91 -20.74 -2.65
C MET A 102 12.97 -22.08 -1.93
N LYS A 103 11.94 -22.44 -1.14
CA LYS A 103 11.87 -23.74 -0.47
C LYS A 103 11.88 -24.89 -1.47
N ASN A 104 11.11 -24.79 -2.56
CA ASN A 104 11.07 -25.81 -3.58
C ASN A 104 12.44 -25.97 -4.27
N LYS A 105 13.10 -24.85 -4.61
CA LYS A 105 14.46 -24.87 -5.19
C LYS A 105 15.46 -25.50 -4.23
N GLN A 106 15.43 -25.14 -2.95
CA GLN A 106 16.31 -25.71 -1.94
C GLN A 106 16.11 -27.22 -1.81
N GLN A 107 14.86 -27.69 -1.77
CA GLN A 107 14.54 -29.11 -1.67
C GLN A 107 15.06 -29.90 -2.89
N VAL A 108 14.94 -29.35 -4.10
CA VAL A 108 15.49 -29.98 -5.31
C VAL A 108 17.01 -30.08 -5.24
N THR A 109 17.70 -29.00 -4.86
CA THR A 109 19.16 -29.00 -4.73
C THR A 109 19.64 -29.98 -3.65
N GLU A 110 18.94 -30.07 -2.52
CA GLU A 110 19.26 -31.05 -1.47
C GLU A 110 19.07 -32.49 -1.97
N GLN A 111 18.04 -32.75 -2.77
CA GLN A 111 17.80 -34.06 -3.37
C GLN A 111 18.88 -34.43 -4.41
N GLU A 112 19.29 -33.48 -5.25
CA GLU A 112 20.38 -33.67 -6.21
C GLU A 112 21.71 -33.95 -5.50
N ASN A 113 22.02 -33.18 -4.44
CA ASN A 113 23.22 -33.40 -3.64
C ASN A 113 23.22 -34.77 -2.95
N ALA A 114 22.08 -35.20 -2.41
CA ALA A 114 21.94 -36.53 -1.82
C ALA A 114 22.15 -37.64 -2.87
N ALA A 115 21.59 -37.49 -4.06
CA ALA A 115 21.79 -38.43 -5.17
C ALA A 115 23.26 -38.51 -5.59
N LEU A 116 23.94 -37.35 -5.70
CA LEU A 116 25.37 -37.30 -6.01
C LEU A 116 26.22 -37.99 -4.93
N LEU A 117 25.91 -37.77 -3.64
CA LEU A 117 26.61 -38.43 -2.53
C LEU A 117 26.47 -39.96 -2.59
N LEU A 118 25.30 -40.46 -2.94
CA LEU A 118 25.08 -41.90 -3.13
C LEU A 118 25.91 -42.45 -4.29
N MET A 119 25.91 -41.77 -5.44
CA MET A 119 26.72 -42.18 -6.60
C MET A 119 28.23 -42.20 -6.28
N VAL A 120 28.71 -41.23 -5.49
CA VAL A 120 30.12 -41.21 -5.06
C VAL A 120 30.43 -42.39 -4.15
N ALA A 121 29.55 -42.68 -3.17
CA ALA A 121 29.74 -43.82 -2.27
C ALA A 121 29.74 -45.17 -3.03
N GLU A 122 28.85 -45.34 -4.02
CA GLU A 122 28.83 -46.53 -4.87
C GLU A 122 30.13 -46.67 -5.68
N ARG A 123 30.64 -45.57 -6.22
CA ARG A 123 31.91 -45.56 -6.95
C ARG A 123 33.08 -45.95 -6.07
N ASP A 124 33.15 -45.45 -4.85
CA ASP A 124 34.21 -45.77 -3.91
C ASP A 124 34.18 -47.26 -3.52
N LEU A 125 32.99 -47.82 -3.33
CA LEU A 125 32.82 -49.25 -3.09
C LEU A 125 33.29 -50.10 -4.29
N MET A 126 32.95 -49.69 -5.52
CA MET A 126 33.43 -50.37 -6.72
C MET A 126 34.95 -50.32 -6.86
N ASN A 127 35.56 -49.19 -6.53
CA ASN A 127 37.02 -49.05 -6.54
C ASN A 127 37.67 -49.97 -5.49
N GLN A 128 37.15 -49.98 -4.27
CA GLN A 128 37.63 -50.88 -3.21
C GLN A 128 37.55 -52.35 -3.65
N HIS A 129 36.42 -52.77 -4.21
CA HIS A 129 36.25 -54.14 -4.67
C HIS A 129 37.23 -54.49 -5.81
N ARG A 130 37.48 -53.57 -6.73
CA ARG A 130 38.48 -53.76 -7.79
C ARG A 130 39.88 -53.88 -7.21
N ASP A 131 40.25 -53.04 -6.26
CA ASP A 131 41.57 -53.04 -5.64
C ASP A 131 41.78 -54.34 -4.83
N GLU A 132 40.74 -54.84 -4.15
CA GLU A 132 40.74 -56.16 -3.51
C GLU A 132 40.98 -57.29 -4.51
N GLN A 133 40.25 -57.31 -5.64
CA GLN A 133 40.44 -58.31 -6.69
C GLN A 133 41.87 -58.29 -7.26
N GLN A 134 42.42 -57.08 -7.50
CA GLN A 134 43.79 -56.91 -7.96
C GLN A 134 44.81 -57.42 -6.94
N ALA A 135 44.62 -57.10 -5.66
CA ALA A 135 45.48 -57.59 -4.58
C ALA A 135 45.47 -59.12 -4.50
N VAL A 136 44.29 -59.74 -4.53
CA VAL A 136 44.14 -61.20 -4.53
C VAL A 136 44.86 -61.84 -5.71
N MET A 137 44.71 -61.28 -6.92
CA MET A 137 45.41 -61.78 -8.11
C MET A 137 46.94 -61.67 -7.95
N LEU A 138 47.44 -60.55 -7.42
CA LEU A 138 48.86 -60.34 -7.18
C LEU A 138 49.42 -61.36 -6.17
N PHE A 139 48.71 -61.60 -5.07
CA PHE A 139 49.08 -62.63 -4.09
C PHE A 139 49.11 -64.02 -4.71
N ALA A 140 48.11 -64.39 -5.50
CA ALA A 140 48.05 -65.69 -6.17
C ALA A 140 49.17 -65.89 -7.20
N LEU A 141 49.64 -64.82 -7.85
CA LEU A 141 50.80 -64.87 -8.76
C LEU A 141 52.12 -65.01 -7.97
N ALA A 142 52.25 -64.32 -6.83
CA ALA A 142 53.42 -64.43 -5.96
C ALA A 142 53.55 -65.83 -5.33
N GLU A 143 52.44 -66.45 -4.89
CA GLU A 143 52.44 -67.81 -4.34
C GLU A 143 52.78 -68.89 -5.36
N LYS A 144 52.60 -68.62 -6.66
CA LYS A 144 52.91 -69.57 -7.74
C LYS A 144 54.38 -69.54 -8.19
N GLU A 145 55.26 -68.78 -7.52
CA GLU A 145 56.68 -68.60 -7.88
C GLU A 145 56.89 -68.42 -9.39
N VAL A 146 56.15 -67.49 -10.01
CA VAL A 146 56.48 -67.00 -11.36
C VAL A 146 57.14 -65.63 -11.22
N LEU A 147 58.38 -65.63 -10.71
CA LEU A 147 59.35 -64.54 -10.83
C LEU A 147 60.74 -65.15 -11.09
#